data_AF-A0A9E5TVB4-F1
#
_entry.id   AF-A0A9E5TVB4-F1
#
_cell.length_a   1.000
_cell.length_b   1.000
_cell.length_c   1.000
_cell.angle_alpha   90.00
_cell.angle_beta   90.00
_cell.angle_gamma   90.00
#
_symmetry.space_group_name_H-M   'P 1'
#
loop_
_entity.id
_entity.type
_entity.pdbx_description
1 polymer ?
#
loop_
_entity_poly.entity_id
_entity_poly.type
_entity_poly.pdbx_seq_one_letter_code
_entity_poly.pdbx_strand_id
1 'polypeptide(L)'
;RKHRDLAAIYGEAPAAVETAIEGFAKQVSVADQALRRSGYLLGGAFSAADLLLISCLDWAHAYGLKLTGDLHEYRLRIHERPAYRAAARLNFSISAGA
;
A
#
# COMPACT_ATOMS: atom_id res chain seq x y z
N ARG A 1 -3.44 8.66 -9.51
CA ARG A 1 -4.02 9.94 -9.03
C ARG A 1 -4.04 11.05 -10.07
N LYS A 2 -2.95 11.77 -10.38
CA LYS A 2 -3.00 13.00 -11.23
C LYS A 2 -3.74 12.81 -12.56
N HIS A 3 -3.29 11.87 -13.38
CA HIS A 3 -3.84 11.64 -14.72
C HIS A 3 -5.02 10.66 -14.78
N ARG A 4 -5.53 10.23 -13.62
CA ARG A 4 -6.67 9.31 -13.50
C ARG A 4 -7.81 9.99 -12.74
N ASP A 5 -7.57 10.28 -11.47
CA ASP A 5 -8.58 10.78 -10.53
C ASP A 5 -8.69 12.32 -10.57
N LEU A 6 -7.72 13.02 -11.16
CA LEU A 6 -7.71 14.47 -11.36
C LEU A 6 -7.51 14.85 -12.84
N ALA A 7 -7.92 13.95 -13.75
CA ALA A 7 -7.72 14.12 -15.19
C ALA A 7 -8.35 15.41 -15.73
N ALA A 8 -9.46 15.88 -15.15
CA ALA A 8 -10.09 17.15 -15.49
C ALA A 8 -9.16 18.37 -15.30
N ILE A 9 -8.17 18.28 -14.40
CA ILE A 9 -7.21 19.35 -14.10
C ILE A 9 -5.88 19.11 -14.84
N TYR A 10 -5.42 17.86 -14.90
CA TYR A 10 -4.08 17.51 -15.36
C TYR A 10 -4.02 16.85 -16.74
N GLY A 11 -5.17 16.68 -17.40
CA GLY A 11 -5.30 15.90 -18.62
C GLY A 11 -5.22 14.39 -18.36
N GLU A 12 -5.92 13.64 -19.20
CA GLU A 12 -5.78 12.19 -19.25
C GLU A 12 -4.41 11.81 -19.83
N ALA A 13 -3.77 10.83 -19.20
CA ALA A 13 -2.54 10.23 -19.70
C ALA A 13 -2.58 8.71 -19.45
N PRO A 14 -3.44 7.97 -20.17
CA PRO A 14 -3.70 6.56 -19.89
C PRO A 14 -2.43 5.69 -19.93
N ALA A 15 -1.55 5.91 -20.92
CA ALA A 15 -0.28 5.18 -21.03
C ALA A 15 0.64 5.39 -19.81
N ALA A 16 0.68 6.61 -19.26
CA ALA A 16 1.48 6.90 -18.07
C ALA A 16 0.90 6.23 -16.81
N VAL A 17 -0.44 6.18 -16.70
CA VAL A 17 -1.12 5.49 -15.60
C VAL A 17 -0.87 3.98 -15.68
N GLU A 18 -1.01 3.39 -16.87
CA GLU A 18 -0.74 1.97 -17.11
C GLU A 18 0.71 1.60 -16.78
N THR A 19 1.68 2.37 -17.31
CA THR A 19 3.11 2.17 -17.02
C THR A 19 3.42 2.24 -15.52
N ALA A 20 2.77 3.16 -14.80
CA ALA A 20 2.94 3.27 -13.35
C ALA A 20 2.36 2.06 -12.60
N ILE A 21 1.22 1.52 -13.05
CA ILE A 21 0.61 0.31 -12.48
C ILE A 21 1.51 -0.91 -12.71
N GLU A 22 2.03 -1.08 -13.92
CA GLU A 22 2.97 -2.16 -14.26
C GLU A 22 4.27 -2.07 -13.45
N GLY A 23 4.82 -0.87 -13.34
CA GLY A 23 6.01 -0.60 -12.52
C GLY A 23 5.79 -0.96 -11.05
N PHE A 24 4.64 -0.58 -10.49
CA PHE A 24 4.25 -0.97 -9.12
C PHE A 24 4.14 -2.49 -8.98
N ALA A 25 3.47 -3.18 -9.92
CA ALA A 25 3.31 -4.63 -9.88
C ALA A 25 4.67 -5.35 -9.89
N LYS A 26 5.62 -4.88 -10.71
CA LYS A 26 6.99 -5.41 -10.73
C LYS A 26 7.70 -5.21 -9.40
N GLN A 27 7.64 -4.00 -8.82
CA GLN A 27 8.30 -3.69 -7.54
C GLN A 27 7.73 -4.49 -6.38
N VAL A 28 6.40 -4.57 -6.27
CA VAL A 28 5.74 -5.26 -5.15
C VAL A 28 5.95 -6.78 -5.22
N SER A 29 6.19 -7.35 -6.41
CA SER A 29 6.53 -8.77 -6.56
C SER A 29 7.83 -9.16 -5.83
N VAL A 30 8.80 -8.23 -5.71
CA VAL A 30 10.04 -8.46 -4.97
C VAL A 30 9.76 -8.49 -3.46
N ALA A 31 8.89 -7.60 -2.99
CA ALA A 31 8.42 -7.61 -1.61
C ALA A 31 7.66 -8.90 -1.27
N ASP A 32 6.74 -9.34 -2.13
CA ASP A 32 5.98 -10.59 -1.96
C ASP A 32 6.93 -11.79 -1.78
N GLN A 33 7.95 -11.92 -2.64
CA GLN A 33 8.96 -12.98 -2.51
C GLN A 33 9.74 -12.93 -1.18
N ALA A 34 10.13 -11.73 -0.73
CA ALA A 34 10.80 -11.57 0.56
C ALA A 34 9.89 -11.99 1.73
N LEU A 35 8.62 -11.60 1.68
CA LEU A 35 7.63 -11.93 2.71
C LEU A 35 7.35 -13.43 2.81
N ARG A 36 7.27 -14.13 1.68
CA ARG A 36 7.11 -15.60 1.65
C ARG A 36 8.27 -16.32 2.34
N ARG A 37 9.46 -15.73 2.35
CA ARG A 37 10.66 -16.34 2.94
C ARG A 37 10.75 -16.13 4.45
N SER A 38 10.39 -14.94 4.95
CA SER A 38 10.71 -14.55 6.33
C SER A 38 9.57 -13.92 7.12
N GLY A 39 8.41 -13.67 6.51
CA GLY A 39 7.25 -13.08 7.17
C GLY A 39 7.31 -11.56 7.37
N TYR A 40 8.50 -10.96 7.44
CA TYR A 40 8.71 -9.51 7.31
C TYR A 40 9.79 -9.22 6.26
N LEU A 41 9.85 -7.98 5.80
CA LEU A 41 10.72 -7.59 4.67
C LEU A 41 12.20 -7.81 4.93
N LEU A 42 12.65 -7.59 6.17
CA LEU A 42 14.05 -7.70 6.58
C LEU A 42 14.31 -8.89 7.52
N GLY A 43 13.49 -9.93 7.46
CA GLY A 43 13.68 -11.15 8.25
C GLY A 43 12.51 -11.45 9.19
N GLY A 44 12.81 -11.99 10.37
CA GLY A 44 11.81 -12.47 11.34
C GLY A 44 11.18 -11.39 12.22
N ALA A 45 11.53 -10.13 12.04
CA ALA A 45 11.05 -9.02 12.86
C ALA A 45 10.55 -7.84 12.02
N PHE A 46 9.54 -7.15 12.54
CA PHE A 46 9.00 -5.93 11.95
C PHE A 46 9.99 -4.77 12.05
N SER A 47 10.09 -4.00 10.98
CA SER A 47 11.06 -2.93 10.81
C SER A 47 10.46 -1.69 10.14
N ALA A 48 11.27 -0.64 9.97
CA ALA A 48 10.86 0.53 9.21
C ALA A 48 10.53 0.21 7.74
N ALA A 49 11.13 -0.83 7.15
CA ALA A 49 10.80 -1.25 5.79
C ALA A 49 9.34 -1.71 5.69
N ASP A 50 8.85 -2.42 6.70
CA ASP A 50 7.47 -2.89 6.80
C ASP A 50 6.48 -1.72 6.95
N LEU A 51 6.84 -0.67 7.69
CA LEU A 51 6.08 0.59 7.80
C LEU A 51 5.95 1.32 6.45
N LEU A 52 7.03 1.35 5.67
CA LEU A 52 7.00 1.96 4.34
C LEU A 52 6.15 1.13 3.38
N LEU A 53 6.32 -0.19 3.39
CA LEU A 53 5.55 -1.08 2.53
C LEU A 53 4.05 -1.02 2.83
N ILE A 54 3.64 -1.05 4.10
CA ILE A 54 2.21 -1.02 4.44
C ILE A 54 1.54 0.25 3.91
N SER A 55 2.23 1.40 3.96
CA SER A 55 1.73 2.65 3.42
C SER A 55 1.49 2.56 1.90
N CYS A 56 2.41 1.94 1.16
CA CYS A 56 2.24 1.69 -0.27
C CYS A 56 1.09 0.73 -0.58
N LEU A 57 0.97 -0.37 0.19
CA LEU A 57 -0.11 -1.36 0.01
C LEU A 57 -1.48 -0.78 0.36
N ASP A 58 -1.58 0.07 1.38
CA ASP A 58 -2.80 0.79 1.75
C ASP A 58 -3.28 1.69 0.60
N TRP A 59 -2.37 2.44 -0.02
CA TRP A 59 -2.72 3.25 -1.19
C TRP A 59 -3.09 2.40 -2.40
N ALA A 60 -2.35 1.33 -2.68
CA ALA A 60 -2.67 0.42 -3.77
C ALA A 60 -4.09 -0.16 -3.62
N HIS A 61 -4.44 -0.59 -2.41
CA HIS A 61 -5.79 -1.06 -2.08
C HIS A 61 -6.84 0.05 -2.25
N ALA A 62 -6.60 1.25 -1.72
CA ALA A 62 -7.51 2.38 -1.83
C ALA A 62 -7.76 2.82 -3.29
N TYR A 63 -6.77 2.69 -4.18
CA TYR A 63 -6.91 2.98 -5.60
C TYR A 63 -7.49 1.82 -6.44
N GLY A 64 -7.82 0.69 -5.80
CA GLY A 64 -8.39 -0.49 -6.45
C GLY A 64 -7.38 -1.31 -7.26
N LEU A 65 -6.08 -1.19 -6.97
CA LEU A 65 -5.06 -2.02 -7.60
C LEU A 65 -5.13 -3.45 -7.04
N LYS A 66 -4.93 -4.44 -7.90
CA LYS A 66 -4.89 -5.85 -7.47
C LYS A 66 -3.61 -6.12 -6.68
N LEU A 67 -3.78 -6.66 -5.47
CA LEU A 67 -2.70 -7.22 -4.65
C LEU A 67 -2.78 -8.74 -4.70
N THR A 68 -1.65 -9.42 -4.54
CA THR A 68 -1.65 -10.89 -4.35
C THR A 68 -2.26 -11.24 -2.99
N GLY A 69 -2.67 -12.50 -2.81
CA GLY A 69 -3.23 -12.99 -1.54
C GLY A 69 -2.28 -12.74 -0.36
N ASP A 70 -1.02 -13.14 -0.51
CA ASP A 70 0.02 -12.95 0.50
C ASP A 70 0.24 -11.48 0.88
N LEU A 71 0.23 -10.57 -0.10
CA LEU A 71 0.36 -9.13 0.18
C LEU A 71 -0.87 -8.59 0.91
N HIS A 72 -2.06 -9.07 0.57
CA HIS A 72 -3.29 -8.68 1.25
C HIS A 72 -3.34 -9.19 2.68
N GLU A 73 -3.00 -10.46 2.91
CA GLU A 73 -2.90 -11.07 4.24
C GLU A 73 -1.83 -10.38 5.10
N TYR A 74 -0.66 -10.11 4.51
CA TYR A 74 0.39 -9.35 5.17
C TYR A 74 -0.11 -7.96 5.61
N ARG A 75 -0.79 -7.24 4.71
CA ARG A 75 -1.38 -5.93 4.99
C ARG A 75 -2.35 -5.97 6.18
N LEU A 76 -3.28 -6.93 6.18
CA LEU A 76 -4.23 -7.13 7.28
C LEU A 76 -3.52 -7.45 8.60
N ARG A 77 -2.52 -8.33 8.59
CA ARG A 77 -1.74 -8.67 9.77
C ARG A 77 -0.98 -7.48 10.36
N ILE A 78 -0.45 -6.58 9.53
CA ILE A 78 0.18 -5.34 10.03
C ILE A 78 -0.86 -4.40 10.66
N HIS A 79 -2.07 -4.31 10.09
CA HIS A 79 -3.16 -3.50 10.65
C HIS A 79 -3.63 -3.99 12.02
N GLU A 80 -3.46 -5.27 12.32
CA GLU A 80 -3.80 -5.84 13.63
C GLU A 80 -2.87 -5.40 14.75
N ARG A 81 -1.66 -4.92 14.43
CA ARG A 81 -0.66 -4.51 15.43
C ARG A 81 -1.21 -3.39 16.33
N PRO A 82 -1.08 -3.49 17.68
CA PRO A 82 -1.59 -2.48 18.59
C PRO A 82 -1.12 -1.05 18.29
N ALA A 83 0.16 -0.90 17.92
CA ALA A 83 0.73 0.40 17.53
C ALA A 83 0.08 0.97 16.27
N TYR A 84 -0.22 0.13 15.26
CA TYR A 84 -0.93 0.57 14.06
C TYR A 84 -2.34 1.05 14.42
N ARG A 85 -3.10 0.25 15.19
CA ARG A 85 -4.46 0.62 15.63
C ARG A 85 -4.48 1.91 16.44
N ALA A 86 -3.51 2.10 17.34
CA ALA A 86 -3.37 3.32 18.13
C ALA A 86 -3.11 4.55 17.24
N ALA A 87 -2.19 4.44 16.28
CA ALA A 87 -1.90 5.51 15.33
C ALA A 87 -3.08 5.80 14.39
N ALA A 88 -3.72 4.76 13.86
CA ALA A 88 -4.90 4.87 13.00
C ALA A 88 -6.06 5.58 13.71
N ARG A 89 -6.30 5.26 14.99
CA ARG A 89 -7.31 5.98 15.79
C ARG A 89 -7.01 7.48 15.84
N LEU A 90 -5.76 7.90 15.99
CA LEU A 90 -5.42 9.33 16.00
C LEU A 90 -5.58 9.95 14.62
N ASN A 91 -5.05 9.30 13.57
CA ASN A 91 -5.01 9.85 12.22
C ASN A 91 -6.37 9.86 11.50
N PHE A 92 -7.29 8.97 11.89
CA PHE A 92 -8.61 8.84 11.28
C PHE A 92 -9.76 9.15 12.26
N SER A 93 -9.46 9.72 13.44
CA SER A 93 -10.48 10.10 14.43
C SER A 93 -11.35 11.29 14.02
N ILE A 94 -10.90 12.10 13.06
CA ILE A 94 -11.64 13.27 12.60
C ILE A 94 -12.34 12.92 11.29
N SER A 95 -13.67 12.85 11.32
CA SER A 95 -14.47 12.87 10.10
C SER A 95 -14.28 14.23 9.42
N ALA A 96 -14.00 14.26 8.12
CA ALA A 96 -13.96 15.50 7.36
C ALA A 96 -15.38 16.11 7.34
N GLY A 97 -15.69 16.96 8.31
CA GLY A 97 -17.02 17.52 8.48
C GLY A 97 -17.27 18.22 9.83
N ALA A 98 -16.28 18.94 10.36
CA ALA A 98 -16.47 19.95 11.39
C ALA A 98 -16.05 21.32 10.84
#